data_AF-A0A1Q3NMW2-F1
#
_entry.id   AF-A0A1Q3NMW2-F1
#
_cell.length_a   1.000
_cell.length_b   1.000
_cell.length_c   1.000
_cell.angle_alpha   90.00
_cell.angle_beta   90.00
_cell.angle_gamma   90.00
#
_symmetry.space_group_name_H-M   'P 1'
#
loop_
_entity.id
_entity.type
_entity.pdbx_description
1 polymer ?
#
loop_
_entity_poly.entity_id
_entity_poly.type
_entity_poly.pdbx_seq_one_letter_code
_entity_poly.pdbx_strand_id
1 'polypeptide(L)'
;MVNPEKQTDRGGRIDLDPSIKIDDLILHLIAAGVPLEKYGIDGAKTVGHLLKEIQSGESKMSFDTKGNIYREARVLWLKSWR
;
A
#
# COMPACT_ATOMS: atom_id res chain seq x y z
N MET A 1 -15.46 14.40 3.09
CA MET A 1 -16.13 14.05 1.83
C MET A 1 -15.12 13.26 1.01
N VAL A 2 -15.34 11.97 0.75
CA VAL A 2 -14.38 11.13 0.01
C VAL A 2 -14.76 11.17 -1.47
N ASN A 3 -13.82 11.58 -2.32
CA ASN A 3 -14.02 11.76 -3.76
C ASN A 3 -14.30 10.40 -4.43
N PRO A 4 -15.45 10.18 -5.09
CA PRO A 4 -15.86 8.88 -5.64
C PRO A 4 -15.08 8.40 -6.87
N GLU A 5 -14.06 9.13 -7.34
CA GLU A 5 -13.33 8.81 -8.57
C GLU A 5 -12.07 7.94 -8.39
N LYS A 6 -11.72 7.52 -7.17
CA LYS A 6 -10.68 6.49 -6.97
C LYS A 6 -11.32 5.10 -7.08
N GLN A 7 -11.42 4.63 -8.33
CA GLN A 7 -12.01 3.36 -8.77
C GLN A 7 -11.79 2.18 -7.81
N THR A 8 -12.91 1.57 -7.41
CA THR A 8 -13.01 0.39 -6.56
C THR A 8 -13.19 -0.86 -7.43
N ASP A 9 -12.11 -1.40 -7.99
CA ASP A 9 -12.20 -2.63 -8.83
C ASP A 9 -12.21 -3.94 -8.01
N ARG A 10 -12.03 -3.90 -6.68
CA ARG A 10 -11.85 -5.09 -5.82
C ARG A 10 -12.64 -5.05 -4.52
N GLY A 11 -13.96 -5.14 -4.59
CA GLY A 11 -14.79 -5.46 -3.42
C GLY A 11 -14.74 -4.43 -2.28
N GLY A 12 -14.61 -3.14 -2.60
CA GLY A 12 -14.63 -2.05 -1.61
C GLY A 12 -13.27 -1.69 -1.01
N ARG A 13 -12.16 -2.08 -1.66
CA ARG A 13 -10.81 -1.62 -1.32
C ARG A 13 -10.49 -0.28 -1.99
N ILE A 14 -9.74 0.55 -1.29
CA ILE A 14 -9.22 1.83 -1.76
C ILE A 14 -7.70 1.73 -1.85
N ASP A 15 -7.15 2.09 -3.00
CA ASP A 15 -5.71 2.09 -3.21
C ASP A 15 -5.02 3.24 -2.46
N LEU A 16 -3.87 2.93 -1.87
CA LEU A 16 -2.98 3.91 -1.29
C LEU A 16 -2.37 4.76 -2.41
N ASP A 17 -2.27 6.07 -2.17
CA ASP A 17 -1.64 6.97 -3.12
C ASP A 17 -0.13 6.71 -3.20
N PRO A 18 0.46 6.49 -4.39
CA PRO A 18 1.90 6.29 -4.51
C PRO A 18 2.74 7.48 -4.04
N SER A 19 2.14 8.69 -3.95
CA SER A 19 2.81 9.88 -3.43
C SER A 19 2.84 10.00 -1.90
N ILE A 20 2.34 8.97 -1.18
CA ILE A 20 2.30 8.96 0.28
C ILE A 20 3.66 9.22 0.93
N LYS A 21 3.66 9.95 2.05
CA LYS A 21 4.84 10.20 2.87
C LYS A 21 5.11 9.02 3.80
N ILE A 22 6.35 8.88 4.26
CA ILE A 22 6.72 7.78 5.16
C ILE A 22 5.92 7.80 6.48
N ASP A 23 5.68 8.99 7.03
CA ASP A 23 4.94 9.14 8.29
C ASP A 23 3.49 8.69 8.14
N ASP A 24 2.82 9.09 7.05
CA ASP A 24 1.46 8.66 6.75
C ASP A 24 1.39 7.14 6.50
N LEU A 25 2.36 6.57 5.79
CA LEU A 25 2.46 5.13 5.58
C LEU A 25 2.61 4.38 6.92
N ILE A 26 3.44 4.89 7.83
CA ILE A 26 3.59 4.35 9.19
C ILE A 26 2.26 4.38 9.94
N LEU A 27 1.52 5.49 9.89
CA LEU A 27 0.20 5.61 10.53
C LEU A 27 -0.79 4.57 10.00
N HIS A 28 -0.83 4.34 8.70
CA HIS A 28 -1.69 3.30 8.11
C HIS A 28 -1.29 1.89 8.54
N LEU A 29 0.00 1.59 8.63
CA LEU A 29 0.50 0.29 9.11
C LEU A 29 0.14 0.04 10.57
N ILE A 30 0.28 1.07 11.43
CA ILE A 30 -0.12 1.00 12.84
C ILE A 30 -1.63 0.79 12.96
N ALA A 31 -2.43 1.56 12.22
CA ALA A 31 -3.88 1.44 12.23
C ALA A 31 -4.37 0.04 11.79
N ALA A 32 -3.62 -0.61 10.89
CA ALA A 32 -3.88 -1.97 10.44
C ALA A 32 -3.29 -3.07 11.37
N GLY A 33 -2.67 -2.69 12.50
CA GLY A 33 -2.08 -3.63 13.45
C GLY A 33 -0.82 -4.34 12.93
N VAL A 34 -0.13 -3.75 11.95
CA VAL A 34 1.11 -4.32 11.40
C VAL A 34 2.25 -4.10 12.41
N PRO A 35 2.98 -5.16 12.81
CA PRO A 35 4.08 -5.06 13.76
C PRO A 35 5.28 -4.36 13.12
N LEU A 36 5.40 -3.06 13.31
CA LEU A 36 6.47 -2.24 12.74
C LEU A 36 7.85 -2.63 13.25
N GLU A 37 7.94 -3.16 14.46
CA GLU A 37 9.17 -3.66 15.06
C GLU A 37 9.79 -4.79 14.23
N LYS A 38 9.01 -5.54 13.44
CA LYS A 38 9.55 -6.60 12.58
C LYS A 38 10.22 -6.08 11.31
N TYR A 39 10.02 -4.82 10.95
CA TYR A 39 10.68 -4.23 9.78
C TYR A 39 12.16 -3.94 10.08
N GLY A 40 13.05 -4.34 9.17
CA GLY A 40 14.49 -4.14 9.33
C GLY A 40 15.20 -5.13 10.27
N ILE A 41 14.47 -6.00 10.97
CA ILE A 41 15.06 -7.09 11.78
C ILE A 41 15.55 -8.21 10.86
N ASP A 42 16.69 -8.83 11.19
CA ASP A 42 17.25 -10.01 10.50
C ASP A 42 17.37 -9.87 8.97
N GLY A 43 17.68 -8.66 8.50
CA GLY A 43 17.80 -8.36 7.06
C GLY A 43 16.47 -8.22 6.33
N ALA A 44 15.34 -8.19 7.04
CA ALA A 44 14.04 -7.88 6.47
C ALA A 44 14.01 -6.44 5.91
N LYS A 45 13.09 -6.21 4.97
CA LYS A 45 12.87 -4.87 4.40
C LYS A 45 12.42 -3.89 5.49
N THR A 46 12.92 -2.67 5.43
CA THR A 46 12.45 -1.56 6.27
C THR A 46 11.17 -0.95 5.69
N VAL A 47 10.44 -0.15 6.48
CA VAL A 47 9.28 0.60 5.97
C VAL A 47 9.70 1.55 4.84
N GLY A 48 10.91 2.10 4.89
CA GLY A 48 11.46 2.90 3.79
C GLY A 48 11.68 2.12 2.50
N HIS A 49 12.04 0.83 2.57
CA HIS A 49 12.08 -0.02 1.38
C HIS A 49 10.69 -0.27 0.82
N LEU A 50 9.70 -0.55 1.67
CA LEU A 50 8.30 -0.68 1.26
C LEU A 50 7.79 0.60 0.58
N LEU A 51 8.11 1.77 1.13
CA LEU A 51 7.75 3.05 0.52
C LEU A 51 8.34 3.20 -0.88
N LYS A 52 9.62 2.88 -1.06
CA LYS A 52 10.28 2.91 -2.38
C LYS A 52 9.61 1.98 -3.36
N GLU A 53 9.22 0.78 -2.94
CA GLU A 53 8.50 -0.18 -3.80
C GLU A 53 7.13 0.35 -4.24
N ILE A 54 6.41 1.05 -3.35
CA ILE A 54 5.14 1.68 -3.68
C ILE A 54 5.34 2.83 -4.69
N GLN A 55 6.33 3.69 -4.42
CA GLN A 55 6.64 4.85 -5.26
C GLN A 55 7.17 4.47 -6.65
N SER A 56 7.92 3.36 -6.74
CA SER A 56 8.41 2.82 -8.02
C SER A 56 7.39 1.98 -8.77
N GLY A 57 6.23 1.69 -8.16
CA GLY A 57 5.20 0.81 -8.73
C GLY A 57 5.53 -0.68 -8.65
N GLU A 58 6.60 -1.08 -7.96
CA GLU A 58 6.95 -2.48 -7.71
C GLU A 58 5.99 -3.17 -6.72
N SER A 59 5.32 -2.37 -5.89
CA SER A 59 4.31 -2.82 -4.95
C SER A 59 3.08 -1.89 -5.01
N LYS A 60 1.90 -2.46 -4.81
CA LYS A 60 0.66 -1.71 -4.60
C LYS A 60 0.12 -2.01 -3.22
N MET A 61 -0.42 -0.99 -2.55
CA MET A 61 -1.10 -1.15 -1.27
C MET A 61 -2.54 -0.68 -1.39
N SER A 62 -3.44 -1.38 -0.72
CA SER A 62 -4.85 -0.99 -0.60
C SER A 62 -5.38 -1.29 0.79
N PHE A 63 -6.44 -0.59 1.18
CA PHE A 63 -7.13 -0.79 2.45
C PHE A 63 -8.62 -1.02 2.21
N ASP A 64 -9.24 -1.88 3.03
CA ASP A 64 -10.69 -2.03 3.02
C ASP A 64 -11.37 -1.17 4.08
N THR A 65 -12.70 -1.15 4.07
CA THR A 65 -13.53 -0.41 5.04
C THR A 65 -13.42 -0.92 6.47
N LYS A 66 -12.78 -2.07 6.69
CA LYS A 66 -12.54 -2.65 8.01
C LYS A 66 -11.14 -2.33 8.54
N GLY A 67 -10.33 -1.58 7.79
CA GLY A 67 -8.97 -1.21 8.16
C GLY A 67 -7.94 -2.30 7.89
N ASN A 68 -8.30 -3.37 7.18
CA ASN A 68 -7.29 -4.35 6.76
C ASN A 68 -6.45 -3.77 5.64
N ILE A 69 -5.15 -4.05 5.69
CA ILE A 69 -4.20 -3.62 4.66
C ILE A 69 -3.80 -4.80 3.78
N TYR A 70 -3.79 -4.57 2.48
CA TYR A 70 -3.40 -5.54 1.47
C TYR A 70 -2.20 -5.01 0.72
N ARG A 71 -1.22 -5.89 0.49
CA ARG A 71 -0.04 -5.58 -0.30
C ARG A 71 0.09 -6.58 -1.44
N GLU A 72 0.20 -6.05 -2.64
CA GLU A 72 0.48 -6.81 -3.86
C GLU A 72 1.91 -6.46 -4.31
N ALA A 73 2.79 -7.45 -4.34
CA ALA A 73 4.18 -7.31 -4.80
C ALA A 73 4.34 -7.89 -6.21
N ARG A 74 5.23 -7.33 -7.04
CA ARG A 74 5.48 -7.74 -8.44
C ARG A 74 4.28 -7.58 -9.38
N VAL A 75 3.61 -6.45 -9.30
CA VAL A 75 2.46 -6.14 -10.17
C VAL A 75 2.91 -5.77 -11.58
N LEU A 76 3.01 -6.76 -12.48
CA LEU A 76 3.03 -6.56 -13.93
C LEU A 76 1.58 -6.39 -14.43
N TRP A 77 1.11 -5.16 -14.56
CA TRP A 77 -0.14 -4.87 -15.27
C TRP A 77 0.17 -4.67 -16.74
N LEU A 78 -0.13 -5.67 -17.58
CA LEU A 78 -0.24 -5.47 -19.02
C LEU A 78 -1.41 -4.52 -19.26
N LYS A 79 -1.11 -3.24 -19.49
CA LYS A 79 -2.08 -2.28 -19.97
C LYS A 79 -2.42 -2.67 -21.41
N SER A 80 -3.45 -3.49 -21.59
CA SER A 80 -4.01 -3.75 -22.91
C SER A 80 -4.63 -2.45 -23.40
N TRP A 81 -3.91 -1.74 -24.28
CA TRP A 81 -4.50 -0.66 -25.05
C TRP A 81 -5.49 -1.29 -26.03
N ARG A 82 -6.74 -0.85 -25.98
CA ARG A 82 -7.75 -1.10 -27.00
C ARG A 82 -8.10 0.22 -27.65
#